data_AF-A0AAD6F4P8-F1
#
_entry.id   AF-A0AAD6F4P8-F1
#
_cell.length_a   1.000
_cell.length_b   1.000
_cell.length_c   1.000
_cell.angle_alpha   90.00
_cell.angle_beta   90.00
_cell.angle_gamma   90.00
#
_symmetry.space_group_name_H-M   'P 1'
#
loop_
_entity.id
_entity.type
_entity.pdbx_description
1 polymer ?
#
loop_
_entity_poly.entity_id
_entity_poly.type
_entity_poly.pdbx_seq_one_letter_code
_entity_poly.pdbx_strand_id
1 'polypeptide(L)'
;MERADRRNGEQVRPLRFHLNAPPDIPLTPPHKERPAPPSKPLPCDPPAQLLGRPAPPNKPLPPDPGTPAQIPLKPLVPVKPRLVAPPPNRHGAAANPAGPKRRSESRLIGALTERRPALNQTLDHLVSVLGLASTVAHELGHNLGMSHDTAERLCSCSNERRLGGCIMEPSTGFLPGQMFSSCSAADLSLSLLSGGGMCLFNVPQHLLGGRSCGNLYVEQGEECDCGLLEECEDPCCNASTCRLVPGAQCSSDGICCQDCKLREAGSRCRDPLGECDLPEFCTGSSPYCPPNVFLQNGQRCEDEASYCYEGVCASMKSQCQLLWGPNATSAPPVCFSSVNKQGNKYGNCGKMKNGSYIPCGDADVQCGRIQCEGGRQRPLLGSNTEILTTTVRFNHSDLVCRGTFFHLGDDVSDPATVSQGTACSQNKACLNQKCQDVSVFGVEECRAKCNGHGVCNSNQNCHCGGGWAPPDCRASGLGGSVDSGPAIPPRSK
;
A
#
# COMPACT_ATOMS: atom_id res chain seq x y z
N MET A 1 11.92 -13.70 -56.50
CA MET A 1 12.43 -12.91 -55.37
C MET A 1 11.24 -12.38 -54.58
N GLU A 2 11.23 -12.33 -53.25
CA GLU A 2 12.25 -12.84 -52.32
C GLU A 2 11.64 -13.42 -51.03
N ARG A 3 12.48 -13.73 -50.02
CA ARG A 3 12.11 -14.62 -48.90
C ARG A 3 11.17 -13.95 -47.90
N ALA A 4 10.11 -14.67 -47.50
CA ALA A 4 9.39 -14.41 -46.28
C ALA A 4 10.12 -15.06 -45.10
N ASP A 5 10.56 -14.28 -44.11
CA ASP A 5 11.10 -14.82 -42.85
C ASP A 5 9.95 -15.13 -41.87
N ARG A 6 10.10 -16.24 -41.15
CA ARG A 6 9.17 -16.70 -40.11
C ARG A 6 9.85 -16.54 -38.75
N ARG A 7 9.52 -15.47 -38.02
CA ARG A 7 9.59 -15.42 -36.55
C ARG A 7 8.93 -14.15 -36.00
N ASN A 8 7.69 -14.30 -35.54
CA ASN A 8 7.12 -13.55 -34.42
C ASN A 8 5.85 -14.30 -34.00
N GLY A 9 5.93 -15.04 -32.89
CA GLY A 9 4.92 -16.05 -32.58
C GLY A 9 5.11 -16.78 -31.24
N GLU A 10 5.79 -16.17 -30.27
CA GLU A 10 5.88 -16.72 -28.91
C GLU A 10 5.26 -15.77 -27.88
N GLN A 11 4.04 -16.14 -27.48
CA GLN A 11 3.62 -16.26 -26.09
C GLN A 11 4.04 -15.14 -25.11
N VAL A 12 3.13 -14.19 -24.91
CA VAL A 12 2.94 -13.60 -23.57
C VAL A 12 2.66 -14.76 -22.60
N ARG A 13 3.62 -15.07 -21.72
CA ARG A 13 3.46 -16.07 -20.66
C ARG A 13 3.14 -15.37 -19.34
N PRO A 14 1.97 -15.60 -18.72
CA PRO A 14 1.76 -15.21 -17.33
C PRO A 14 2.67 -16.06 -16.42
N LEU A 15 3.03 -15.50 -15.26
CA LEU A 15 3.79 -16.20 -14.22
C LEU A 15 3.09 -17.50 -13.82
N ARG A 16 3.69 -18.65 -14.17
CA ARG A 16 3.21 -19.97 -13.76
C ARG A 16 3.82 -20.36 -12.43
N PHE A 17 3.02 -20.27 -11.37
CA PHE A 17 3.25 -21.10 -10.18
C PHE A 17 3.13 -22.57 -10.58
N HIS A 18 4.25 -23.30 -10.51
CA HIS A 18 4.32 -24.72 -10.85
C HIS A 18 3.86 -25.59 -9.67
N LEU A 19 2.56 -25.58 -9.39
CA LEU A 19 1.93 -26.56 -8.52
C LEU A 19 1.96 -27.94 -9.19
N ASN A 20 2.98 -28.73 -8.86
CA ASN A 20 3.02 -30.16 -9.18
C ASN A 20 1.96 -30.88 -8.35
N ALA A 21 1.15 -31.73 -8.98
CA ALA A 21 0.21 -32.58 -8.25
C ALA A 21 0.98 -33.65 -7.44
N PRO A 22 0.62 -33.92 -6.18
CA PRO A 22 1.20 -35.05 -5.44
C PRO A 22 0.88 -36.38 -6.12
N PRO A 23 1.81 -37.37 -6.11
CA PRO A 23 1.51 -38.71 -6.56
C PRO A 23 0.60 -39.45 -5.56
N ASP A 24 -0.34 -40.25 -6.05
CA ASP A 24 -1.19 -41.11 -5.21
C ASP A 24 -0.35 -42.15 -4.45
N ILE A 25 -0.35 -42.09 -3.11
CA ILE A 25 0.28 -43.07 -2.24
C ILE A 25 -0.81 -43.95 -1.59
N PRO A 26 -0.80 -45.29 -1.79
CA PRO A 26 -1.81 -46.17 -1.21
C PRO A 26 -1.78 -46.23 0.32
N LEU A 27 -2.97 -46.22 0.94
CA LEU A 27 -3.13 -46.35 2.39
C LEU A 27 -2.79 -47.77 2.87
N THR A 28 -1.82 -47.89 3.78
CA THR A 28 -1.53 -49.13 4.52
C THR A 28 -2.27 -49.18 5.87
N PRO A 29 -2.75 -50.36 6.32
CA PRO A 29 -3.55 -50.48 7.55
C PRO A 29 -2.71 -50.39 8.84
N PRO A 30 -3.32 -50.03 9.99
CA PRO A 30 -2.60 -49.75 11.22
C PRO A 30 -2.12 -51.01 11.94
N HIS A 31 -0.84 -51.03 12.34
CA HIS A 31 -0.31 -51.97 13.33
C HIS A 31 -0.15 -51.33 14.72
N LYS A 32 -0.09 -52.17 15.75
CA LYS A 32 -0.29 -51.82 17.16
C LYS A 32 0.99 -51.35 17.88
N GLU A 33 0.77 -50.94 19.13
CA GLU A 33 1.73 -50.83 20.24
C GLU A 33 2.67 -49.61 20.23
N ARG A 34 2.27 -48.61 21.03
CA ARG A 34 3.16 -47.64 21.69
C ARG A 34 2.88 -47.71 23.21
N PRO A 35 3.90 -47.85 24.08
CA PRO A 35 3.70 -47.96 25.53
C PRO A 35 3.23 -46.65 26.17
N ALA A 36 2.62 -46.76 27.35
CA ALA A 36 2.05 -45.64 28.10
C ALA A 36 3.11 -44.70 28.73
N PRO A 37 2.83 -43.40 28.89
CA PRO A 37 3.77 -42.44 29.48
C PRO A 37 3.92 -42.64 31.01
N PRO A 38 5.10 -42.33 31.59
CA PRO A 38 5.37 -42.52 33.02
C PRO A 38 4.66 -41.48 33.90
N SER A 39 3.84 -41.96 34.84
CA SER A 39 3.07 -41.11 35.76
C SER A 39 3.84 -40.74 37.05
N LYS A 40 4.70 -39.71 36.99
CA LYS A 40 5.25 -39.03 38.18
C LYS A 40 5.47 -37.53 37.90
N PRO A 41 4.95 -36.61 38.73
CA PRO A 41 5.31 -35.19 38.65
C PRO A 41 6.72 -34.95 39.19
N LEU A 42 7.43 -33.98 38.61
CA LEU A 42 8.71 -33.48 39.14
C LEU A 42 8.46 -32.29 40.11
N PRO A 43 9.37 -32.03 41.07
CA PRO A 43 9.20 -30.96 42.06
C PRO A 43 9.41 -29.55 41.47
N CYS A 44 8.89 -28.53 42.16
CA CYS A 44 9.21 -27.14 41.85
C CYS A 44 10.59 -26.74 42.38
N ASP A 45 11.35 -25.98 41.59
CA ASP A 45 12.64 -25.40 42.02
C ASP A 45 12.48 -24.27 43.07
N PRO A 46 13.50 -24.05 43.93
CA PRO A 46 13.48 -23.01 44.96
C PRO A 46 13.71 -21.60 44.39
N PRO A 47 13.26 -20.54 45.08
CA PRO A 47 13.39 -19.16 44.61
C PRO A 47 14.84 -18.68 44.59
N ALA A 48 15.28 -18.17 43.43
CA ALA A 48 16.59 -17.54 43.27
C ALA A 48 16.70 -16.21 44.05
N GLN A 49 17.91 -15.89 44.52
CA GLN A 49 18.15 -14.79 45.46
C GLN A 49 18.20 -13.43 44.77
N LEU A 50 17.60 -12.42 45.40
CA LEU A 50 17.65 -11.01 44.98
C LEU A 50 19.04 -10.41 45.25
N LEU A 51 19.82 -10.18 44.18
CA LEU A 51 20.94 -9.24 44.20
C LEU A 51 20.45 -7.86 43.74
N GLY A 52 20.77 -6.83 44.53
CA GLY A 52 20.13 -5.52 44.43
C GLY A 52 20.52 -4.71 43.19
N ARG A 53 19.54 -4.04 42.57
CA ARG A 53 19.77 -2.94 41.61
C ARG A 53 19.93 -1.61 42.36
N PRO A 54 20.80 -0.69 41.91
CA PRO A 54 20.87 0.68 42.46
C PRO A 54 19.56 1.45 42.24
N ALA A 55 19.26 2.38 43.14
CA ALA A 55 18.12 3.29 42.99
C ALA A 55 18.38 4.38 41.93
N PRO A 56 17.35 4.84 41.18
CA PRO A 56 17.48 5.94 40.24
C PRO A 56 17.66 7.30 40.96
N PRO A 57 18.31 8.29 40.33
CA PRO A 57 18.55 9.60 40.95
C PRO A 57 17.27 10.45 41.00
N ASN A 58 16.98 11.02 42.16
CA ASN A 58 15.90 12.00 42.33
C ASN A 58 16.17 13.28 41.51
N LYS A 59 15.16 13.71 40.73
CA LYS A 59 15.11 15.04 40.11
C LYS A 59 13.72 15.65 40.39
N PRO A 60 13.62 16.89 40.89
CA PRO A 60 12.32 17.50 41.18
C PRO A 60 11.48 17.71 39.92
N LEU A 61 10.15 17.61 40.05
CA LEU A 61 9.22 18.09 39.02
C LEU A 61 9.14 19.63 39.04
N PRO A 62 8.84 20.28 37.88
CA PRO A 62 8.46 21.68 37.85
C PRO A 62 7.08 21.92 38.50
N PRO A 63 6.77 23.13 38.98
CA PRO A 63 5.49 23.46 39.61
C PRO A 63 4.34 23.65 38.62
N ASP A 64 3.11 23.37 39.06
CA ASP A 64 1.89 23.52 38.27
C ASP A 64 1.51 24.99 37.97
N PRO A 65 1.08 25.32 36.73
CA PRO A 65 0.64 26.65 36.36
C PRO A 65 -0.83 26.94 36.75
N GLY A 66 -1.01 27.54 37.94
CA GLY A 66 -2.01 28.59 38.24
C GLY A 66 -3.48 28.39 37.85
N THR A 67 -4.34 28.19 38.86
CA THR A 67 -5.81 28.18 38.75
C THR A 67 -6.40 29.52 38.26
N PRO A 68 -7.23 29.55 37.20
CA PRO A 68 -8.05 30.73 36.85
C PRO A 68 -9.19 30.96 37.85
N ALA A 69 -9.62 32.22 38.00
CA ALA A 69 -10.60 32.64 39.00
C ALA A 69 -12.07 32.25 38.67
N GLN A 70 -12.89 32.18 39.72
CA GLN A 70 -14.32 31.88 39.63
C GLN A 70 -15.11 33.03 38.98
N ILE A 71 -16.01 32.70 38.04
CA ILE A 71 -16.99 33.62 37.47
C ILE A 71 -18.40 33.18 37.92
N PRO A 72 -19.23 34.06 38.52
CA PRO A 72 -20.52 33.66 39.07
C PRO A 72 -21.59 33.42 37.98
N LEU A 73 -22.25 32.27 38.06
CA LEU A 73 -23.39 31.91 37.21
C LEU A 73 -24.65 32.70 37.60
N LYS A 74 -25.34 33.27 36.60
CA LYS A 74 -26.72 33.76 36.74
C LYS A 74 -27.71 32.63 36.39
N PRO A 75 -28.81 32.46 37.13
CA PRO A 75 -29.83 31.46 36.82
C PRO A 75 -30.72 31.89 35.65
N LEU A 76 -31.11 30.94 34.79
CA LEU A 76 -32.14 31.15 33.77
C LEU A 76 -33.19 30.03 33.77
N VAL A 77 -34.42 30.46 33.48
CA VAL A 77 -35.72 29.79 33.70
C VAL A 77 -35.88 28.48 32.91
N PRO A 78 -36.49 27.41 33.47
CA PRO A 78 -36.84 26.20 32.72
C PRO A 78 -38.08 26.39 31.84
N VAL A 79 -38.01 25.97 30.57
CA VAL A 79 -39.13 26.01 29.62
C VAL A 79 -39.79 24.63 29.50
N LYS A 80 -41.12 24.57 29.62
CA LYS A 80 -41.94 23.37 29.43
C LYS A 80 -42.36 23.18 27.96
N PRO A 81 -42.39 21.92 27.47
CA PRO A 81 -43.43 21.46 26.54
C PRO A 81 -44.61 20.75 27.26
N ARG A 82 -45.67 20.41 26.51
CA ARG A 82 -46.96 19.90 27.02
C ARG A 82 -47.09 18.37 26.98
N LEU A 83 -47.99 17.84 27.81
CA LEU A 83 -48.61 16.51 27.65
C LEU A 83 -49.79 16.56 26.66
N VAL A 84 -50.01 15.47 25.92
CA VAL A 84 -51.29 15.04 25.32
C VAL A 84 -51.39 13.51 25.45
N ALA A 85 -52.60 12.94 25.53
CA ALA A 85 -52.88 11.55 25.91
C ALA A 85 -53.33 10.63 24.73
N PRO A 86 -53.40 9.28 24.91
CA PRO A 86 -53.56 8.28 23.85
C PRO A 86 -54.96 7.57 23.91
N PRO A 87 -55.19 6.35 23.33
CA PRO A 87 -54.92 5.79 21.98
C PRO A 87 -56.27 5.34 21.30
N PRO A 88 -56.33 4.36 20.34
CA PRO A 88 -56.35 2.93 20.74
C PRO A 88 -55.65 1.91 19.78
N ASN A 89 -55.34 0.72 20.34
CA ASN A 89 -55.33 -0.67 19.78
C ASN A 89 -55.48 -0.91 18.25
N ARG A 90 -54.95 -1.97 17.58
CA ARG A 90 -54.17 -3.22 17.86
C ARG A 90 -53.83 -3.83 16.46
N HIS A 91 -53.01 -4.86 16.18
CA HIS A 91 -52.09 -5.83 16.83
C HIS A 91 -50.92 -6.07 15.81
N GLY A 92 -49.82 -6.81 16.03
CA GLY A 92 -49.30 -7.51 17.21
C GLY A 92 -48.68 -8.88 16.87
N ALA A 93 -47.34 -9.02 16.84
CA ALA A 93 -46.61 -10.29 16.77
C ALA A 93 -45.11 -10.13 17.15
N ALA A 94 -44.47 -11.25 17.52
CA ALA A 94 -43.01 -11.48 17.63
C ALA A 94 -42.15 -10.47 18.43
N ALA A 95 -41.77 -10.87 19.65
CA ALA A 95 -40.60 -10.34 20.35
C ALA A 95 -39.44 -11.35 20.28
N ASN A 96 -38.23 -10.88 20.05
CA ASN A 96 -36.97 -11.58 20.37
C ASN A 96 -35.90 -10.53 20.69
N PRO A 97 -34.92 -10.83 21.58
CA PRO A 97 -34.05 -9.80 22.15
C PRO A 97 -33.04 -9.27 21.13
N ALA A 98 -32.68 -7.99 21.27
CA ALA A 98 -31.70 -7.35 20.40
C ALA A 98 -30.29 -7.90 20.63
N GLY A 99 -29.67 -8.43 19.57
CA GLY A 99 -28.22 -8.60 19.54
C GLY A 99 -27.50 -7.24 19.57
N PRO A 100 -26.20 -7.21 19.96
CA PRO A 100 -25.45 -5.97 20.02
C PRO A 100 -25.36 -5.32 18.63
N LYS A 101 -25.59 -4.00 18.58
CA LYS A 101 -25.38 -3.20 17.36
C LYS A 101 -23.89 -3.24 16.97
N ARG A 102 -23.51 -4.13 16.05
CA ARG A 102 -22.19 -4.09 15.43
C ARG A 102 -22.03 -2.73 14.73
N ARG A 103 -20.98 -1.98 15.09
CA ARG A 103 -20.48 -0.90 14.22
C ARG A 103 -19.92 -1.56 12.97
N SER A 104 -20.13 -0.94 11.82
CA SER A 104 -19.41 -1.30 10.60
C SER A 104 -17.97 -0.79 10.69
N GLU A 105 -17.01 -1.68 10.45
CA GLU A 105 -15.62 -1.31 10.24
C GLU A 105 -15.46 -0.72 8.83
N SER A 106 -14.53 0.22 8.69
CA SER A 106 -14.28 0.95 7.45
C SER A 106 -12.87 1.52 7.48
N ARG A 107 -11.95 0.86 6.79
CA ARG A 107 -10.57 1.32 6.59
C ARG A 107 -10.23 1.32 5.11
N LEU A 108 -9.10 1.94 4.79
CA LEU A 108 -8.85 2.48 3.46
C LEU A 108 -8.09 1.51 2.56
N ILE A 109 -8.44 1.56 1.28
CA ILE A 109 -7.73 0.83 0.24
C ILE A 109 -6.56 1.67 -0.30
N GLY A 110 -5.33 1.15 -0.26
CA GLY A 110 -4.15 1.69 -0.97
C GLY A 110 -3.24 2.71 -0.25
N ALA A 111 -2.95 2.56 1.05
CA ALA A 111 -2.38 3.63 1.90
C ALA A 111 -0.91 3.46 2.37
N LEU A 112 -0.02 2.81 1.61
CA LEU A 112 1.32 2.40 2.10
C LEU A 112 2.51 3.34 1.82
N THR A 113 2.41 4.31 0.89
CA THR A 113 3.56 5.12 0.43
C THR A 113 3.90 6.34 1.29
N GLU A 114 3.10 6.66 2.31
CA GLU A 114 3.16 7.94 3.04
C GLU A 114 4.15 7.99 4.22
N ARG A 115 4.67 9.20 4.51
CA ARG A 115 5.77 9.42 5.47
C ARG A 115 5.36 9.46 6.97
N ARG A 116 4.49 8.57 7.45
CA ARG A 116 4.22 8.32 8.90
C ARG A 116 3.43 7.00 9.13
N PRO A 117 3.37 6.49 10.39
CA PRO A 117 3.06 5.07 10.63
C PRO A 117 1.59 4.71 10.38
N ALA A 118 1.37 3.72 9.51
CA ALA A 118 0.07 3.10 9.29
C ALA A 118 -0.42 2.36 10.55
N LEU A 119 -1.33 2.99 11.29
CA LEU A 119 -1.78 2.54 12.62
C LEU A 119 -3.18 1.89 12.56
N ASN A 120 -3.20 0.60 12.26
CA ASN A 120 -4.41 -0.22 12.35
C ASN A 120 -4.80 -0.44 13.82
N GLN A 121 -6.08 -0.23 14.17
CA GLN A 121 -6.62 -0.62 15.48
C GLN A 121 -7.36 -1.95 15.34
N THR A 122 -6.73 -3.04 15.75
CA THR A 122 -7.38 -4.35 15.94
C THR A 122 -8.17 -4.35 17.25
N LEU A 123 -9.39 -4.89 17.25
CA LEU A 123 -10.20 -5.03 18.46
C LEU A 123 -10.13 -6.47 18.98
N ASP A 124 -9.66 -6.66 20.21
CA ASP A 124 -9.43 -8.00 20.79
C ASP A 124 -10.73 -8.76 21.06
N HIS A 125 -11.22 -9.50 20.07
CA HIS A 125 -12.31 -10.45 20.20
C HIS A 125 -11.88 -11.87 19.80
N LEU A 126 -11.72 -12.70 20.85
CA LEU A 126 -11.34 -14.12 20.82
C LEU A 126 -9.86 -14.34 20.46
N VAL A 127 -9.08 -14.81 21.44
CA VAL A 127 -7.61 -14.94 21.36
C VAL A 127 -7.20 -16.18 20.54
N SER A 128 -7.47 -16.13 19.24
CA SER A 128 -6.85 -16.99 18.24
C SER A 128 -5.80 -16.17 17.50
N VAL A 129 -4.53 -16.58 17.56
CA VAL A 129 -3.44 -15.92 16.83
C VAL A 129 -3.73 -15.91 15.32
N LEU A 130 -4.33 -16.98 14.80
CA LEU A 130 -4.77 -17.07 13.41
C LEU A 130 -5.90 -16.07 13.07
N GLY A 131 -6.80 -15.79 14.02
CA GLY A 131 -7.85 -14.78 13.86
C GLY A 131 -7.29 -13.36 13.81
N LEU A 132 -6.33 -13.04 14.67
CA LEU A 132 -5.62 -11.76 14.66
C LEU A 132 -4.76 -11.61 13.40
N ALA A 133 -4.00 -12.64 13.01
CA ALA A 133 -3.18 -12.63 11.80
C ALA A 133 -4.01 -12.44 10.52
N SER A 134 -5.16 -13.14 10.41
CA SER A 134 -6.10 -12.95 9.29
C SER A 134 -6.73 -11.56 9.28
N THR A 135 -7.07 -11.00 10.44
CA THR A 135 -7.55 -9.60 10.56
C THR A 135 -6.48 -8.61 10.10
N VAL A 136 -5.22 -8.79 10.51
CA VAL A 136 -4.09 -7.96 10.06
C VAL A 136 -3.87 -8.13 8.55
N ALA A 137 -3.95 -9.34 8.01
CA ALA A 137 -3.86 -9.58 6.56
C ALA A 137 -5.03 -8.97 5.76
N HIS A 138 -6.24 -8.91 6.33
CA HIS A 138 -7.39 -8.22 5.73
C HIS A 138 -7.17 -6.71 5.66
N GLU A 139 -6.78 -6.09 6.79
CA GLU A 139 -6.54 -4.64 6.86
C GLU A 139 -5.29 -4.22 6.04
N LEU A 140 -4.25 -5.07 5.98
CA LEU A 140 -3.12 -4.88 5.07
C LEU A 140 -3.50 -5.13 3.61
N GLY A 141 -4.41 -6.07 3.33
CA GLY A 141 -4.98 -6.29 2.01
C GLY A 141 -5.69 -5.05 1.47
N HIS A 142 -6.51 -4.39 2.30
CA HIS A 142 -7.03 -3.06 1.97
C HIS A 142 -5.87 -2.09 1.72
N ASN A 143 -4.95 -1.89 2.66
CA ASN A 143 -3.81 -0.97 2.50
C ASN A 143 -2.97 -1.24 1.22
N LEU A 144 -2.99 -2.46 0.68
CA LEU A 144 -2.33 -2.88 -0.57
C LEU A 144 -3.15 -2.68 -1.85
N GLY A 145 -4.46 -2.43 -1.78
CA GLY A 145 -5.33 -2.22 -2.95
C GLY A 145 -6.55 -3.14 -3.05
N MET A 146 -6.66 -4.15 -2.19
CA MET A 146 -7.65 -5.22 -2.34
C MET A 146 -9.04 -4.81 -1.86
N SER A 147 -10.06 -5.05 -2.68
CA SER A 147 -11.47 -4.91 -2.26
C SER A 147 -12.00 -6.20 -1.62
N HIS A 148 -13.19 -6.12 -1.02
CA HIS A 148 -13.90 -7.30 -0.53
C HIS A 148 -14.35 -8.26 -1.63
N ASP A 149 -14.28 -9.56 -1.35
CA ASP A 149 -14.78 -10.66 -2.18
C ASP A 149 -16.32 -10.74 -2.10
N THR A 150 -17.02 -9.89 -2.84
CA THR A 150 -18.50 -9.90 -2.88
C THR A 150 -19.04 -10.91 -3.91
N ALA A 151 -20.28 -11.37 -3.73
CA ALA A 151 -20.91 -12.35 -4.62
C ALA A 151 -21.01 -11.86 -6.09
N GLU A 152 -21.15 -10.55 -6.29
CA GLU A 152 -21.22 -9.91 -7.61
C GLU A 152 -19.87 -9.87 -8.33
N ARG A 153 -18.75 -10.06 -7.61
CA ARG A 153 -17.40 -10.12 -8.20
C ARG A 153 -17.02 -11.51 -8.71
N LEU A 154 -17.78 -12.56 -8.36
CA LEU A 154 -17.55 -13.96 -8.79
C LEU A 154 -16.12 -14.48 -8.54
N CYS A 155 -15.52 -14.05 -7.43
CA CYS A 155 -14.14 -14.37 -7.07
C CYS A 155 -13.93 -15.88 -6.82
N SER A 156 -12.95 -16.48 -7.50
CA SER A 156 -12.50 -17.84 -7.17
C SER A 156 -11.58 -17.81 -5.95
N CYS A 157 -11.86 -18.70 -5.00
CA CYS A 157 -11.11 -18.93 -3.77
C CYS A 157 -10.79 -20.43 -3.67
N SER A 158 -9.51 -20.79 -3.55
CA SER A 158 -9.07 -22.20 -3.58
C SER A 158 -9.30 -22.97 -2.27
N ASN A 159 -9.77 -22.29 -1.22
CA ASN A 159 -9.98 -22.88 0.10
C ASN A 159 -11.37 -23.49 0.22
N GLU A 160 -11.53 -24.60 0.94
CA GLU A 160 -12.89 -25.05 1.28
C GLU A 160 -13.60 -23.98 2.14
N ARG A 161 -14.90 -23.76 1.88
CA ARG A 161 -15.72 -22.85 2.69
C ARG A 161 -15.88 -23.27 4.16
N ARG A 162 -15.38 -24.46 4.51
CA ARG A 162 -15.27 -25.01 5.88
C ARG A 162 -13.95 -24.67 6.58
N LEU A 163 -12.92 -24.21 5.86
CA LEU A 163 -11.59 -23.87 6.37
C LEU A 163 -11.37 -22.36 6.60
N GLY A 164 -12.46 -21.58 6.59
CA GLY A 164 -12.48 -20.14 6.88
C GLY A 164 -12.61 -19.22 5.66
N GLY A 165 -12.69 -19.76 4.44
CA GLY A 165 -12.90 -18.97 3.22
C GLY A 165 -11.65 -18.20 2.79
N CYS A 166 -11.86 -17.04 2.16
CA CYS A 166 -10.81 -16.13 1.70
C CYS A 166 -10.68 -14.90 2.59
N ILE A 167 -9.44 -14.38 2.72
CA ILE A 167 -9.09 -13.28 3.63
C ILE A 167 -9.97 -12.04 3.38
N MET A 168 -10.31 -11.73 2.13
CA MET A 168 -11.10 -10.55 1.78
C MET A 168 -12.63 -10.79 1.73
N GLU A 169 -13.16 -11.93 2.17
CA GLU A 169 -14.63 -12.07 2.30
C GLU A 169 -15.18 -11.00 3.29
N PRO A 170 -16.26 -10.26 2.96
CA PRO A 170 -16.76 -9.11 3.75
C PRO A 170 -17.39 -9.49 5.11
N SER A 171 -17.23 -10.73 5.56
CA SER A 171 -17.71 -11.24 6.84
C SER A 171 -16.90 -12.49 7.21
N THR A 172 -15.99 -12.36 8.17
CA THR A 172 -15.26 -13.51 8.74
C THR A 172 -16.26 -14.52 9.29
N GLY A 173 -16.11 -15.79 8.89
CA GLY A 173 -16.87 -16.90 9.46
C GLY A 173 -16.45 -17.20 10.90
N PHE A 174 -16.90 -18.35 11.43
CA PHE A 174 -16.39 -18.86 12.71
C PHE A 174 -14.89 -19.21 12.65
N LEU A 175 -14.39 -19.52 11.45
CA LEU A 175 -12.97 -19.65 11.14
C LEU A 175 -12.52 -18.47 10.25
N PRO A 176 -11.31 -17.92 10.48
CA PRO A 176 -10.75 -16.83 9.69
C PRO A 176 -10.27 -17.29 8.31
N GLY A 177 -10.27 -16.39 7.32
CA GLY A 177 -9.72 -16.65 5.99
C GLY A 177 -8.19 -16.79 6.03
N GLN A 178 -7.65 -17.76 5.28
CA GLN A 178 -6.23 -18.11 5.30
C GLN A 178 -5.53 -17.95 3.93
N MET A 179 -6.29 -17.68 2.87
CA MET A 179 -5.75 -17.40 1.53
C MET A 179 -6.44 -16.18 0.92
N PHE A 180 -5.72 -15.48 0.04
CA PHE A 180 -6.30 -14.43 -0.80
C PHE A 180 -7.03 -15.03 -2.01
N SER A 181 -7.98 -14.30 -2.57
CA SER A 181 -8.74 -14.75 -3.74
C SER A 181 -8.07 -14.31 -5.05
N SER A 182 -8.55 -14.90 -6.15
CA SER A 182 -8.25 -14.42 -7.51
C SER A 182 -8.61 -12.94 -7.75
N CYS A 183 -9.63 -12.40 -7.06
CA CYS A 183 -9.94 -10.97 -7.08
C CYS A 183 -8.90 -10.15 -6.30
N SER A 184 -8.48 -10.62 -5.12
CA SER A 184 -7.49 -9.93 -4.30
C SER A 184 -6.15 -9.80 -5.03
N ALA A 185 -5.72 -10.85 -5.75
CA ALA A 185 -4.51 -10.83 -6.56
C ALA A 185 -4.60 -9.85 -7.75
N ALA A 186 -5.77 -9.75 -8.39
CA ALA A 186 -6.02 -8.80 -9.48
C ALA A 186 -6.05 -7.34 -8.98
N ASP A 187 -6.72 -7.09 -7.85
CA ASP A 187 -6.79 -5.76 -7.22
C ASP A 187 -5.41 -5.29 -6.73
N LEU A 188 -4.60 -6.17 -6.13
CA LEU A 188 -3.19 -5.89 -5.81
C LEU A 188 -2.39 -5.54 -7.06
N SER A 189 -2.51 -6.31 -8.14
CA SER A 189 -1.79 -6.06 -9.38
C SER A 189 -2.15 -4.70 -9.98
N LEU A 190 -3.43 -4.34 -9.97
CA LEU A 190 -3.91 -3.02 -10.41
C LEU A 190 -3.39 -1.88 -9.51
N SER A 191 -3.34 -2.10 -8.21
CA SER A 191 -2.83 -1.15 -7.22
C SER A 191 -1.35 -0.86 -7.42
N LEU A 192 -0.51 -1.90 -7.56
CA LEU A 192 0.93 -1.74 -7.84
C LEU A 192 1.17 -0.98 -9.16
N LEU A 193 0.43 -1.32 -10.23
CA LEU A 193 0.47 -0.59 -11.51
C LEU A 193 -0.06 0.85 -11.41
N SER A 194 -0.84 1.17 -10.38
CA SER A 194 -1.32 2.53 -10.08
C SER A 194 -0.40 3.29 -9.12
N GLY A 195 0.80 2.76 -8.81
CA GLY A 195 1.77 3.36 -7.89
C GLY A 195 1.61 2.98 -6.42
N GLY A 196 0.65 2.10 -6.09
CA GLY A 196 0.53 1.52 -4.77
C GLY A 196 1.82 0.77 -4.40
N GLY A 197 2.29 0.92 -3.16
CA GLY A 197 3.39 0.10 -2.65
C GLY A 197 4.79 0.37 -3.24
N MET A 198 5.04 1.51 -3.90
CA MET A 198 6.38 1.87 -4.39
C MET A 198 7.48 1.88 -3.30
N CYS A 199 7.08 1.99 -2.03
CA CYS A 199 7.91 1.91 -0.82
C CYS A 199 8.21 0.47 -0.32
N LEU A 200 7.59 -0.57 -0.90
CA LEU A 200 7.66 -1.95 -0.40
C LEU A 200 8.83 -2.76 -0.97
N PHE A 201 9.58 -2.17 -1.90
CA PHE A 201 10.72 -2.81 -2.58
C PHE A 201 12.04 -2.77 -1.77
N ASN A 202 12.02 -2.25 -0.54
CA ASN A 202 13.18 -2.25 0.38
C ASN A 202 13.01 -3.23 1.54
N VAL A 203 13.97 -4.14 1.73
CA VAL A 203 14.02 -5.03 2.89
C VAL A 203 14.48 -4.24 4.14
N PRO A 204 13.78 -4.30 5.29
CA PRO A 204 14.23 -3.69 6.53
C PRO A 204 15.56 -4.27 7.04
N GLN A 205 16.49 -3.41 7.45
CA GLN A 205 17.82 -3.85 7.96
C GLN A 205 17.87 -4.07 9.47
N HIS A 206 16.85 -3.64 10.23
CA HIS A 206 16.79 -3.71 11.69
C HIS A 206 15.38 -4.10 12.15
N LEU A 207 15.28 -5.16 12.95
CA LEU A 207 14.01 -5.73 13.41
C LEU A 207 13.82 -5.61 14.92
N LEU A 208 12.56 -5.47 15.33
CA LEU A 208 12.15 -5.44 16.74
C LEU A 208 11.84 -6.86 17.23
N GLY A 209 12.91 -7.60 17.55
CA GLY A 209 12.83 -8.96 18.12
C GLY A 209 14.19 -9.47 18.62
N GLY A 210 15.26 -9.09 17.91
CA GLY A 210 16.60 -9.60 18.13
C GLY A 210 16.90 -10.81 17.23
N ARG A 211 18.19 -11.06 17.03
CA ARG A 211 18.73 -11.96 16.01
C ARG A 211 18.19 -13.38 16.15
N SER A 212 17.48 -13.86 15.12
CA SER A 212 16.73 -15.11 15.20
C SER A 212 16.60 -15.84 13.86
N CYS A 213 17.71 -16.40 13.36
CA CYS A 213 17.75 -17.40 12.29
C CYS A 213 16.49 -18.29 12.17
N GLY A 214 15.94 -18.32 10.96
CA GLY A 214 14.67 -18.95 10.59
C GLY A 214 13.49 -17.96 10.55
N ASN A 215 13.75 -16.64 10.48
CA ASN A 215 12.73 -15.60 10.50
C ASN A 215 12.47 -14.90 9.15
N LEU A 216 13.13 -15.35 8.07
CA LEU A 216 13.11 -14.78 6.70
C LEU A 216 13.84 -13.44 6.52
N TYR A 217 14.71 -13.02 7.45
CA TYR A 217 15.54 -11.83 7.29
C TYR A 217 17.00 -12.14 7.64
N VAL A 218 17.92 -11.82 6.72
CA VAL A 218 19.36 -11.97 6.96
C VAL A 218 19.84 -10.90 7.95
N GLU A 219 19.89 -11.24 9.24
CA GLU A 219 20.37 -10.33 10.27
C GLU A 219 21.91 -10.34 10.37
N GLN A 220 22.48 -9.49 11.24
CA GLN A 220 23.92 -9.39 11.38
C GLN A 220 24.56 -10.75 11.71
N GLY A 221 25.59 -11.16 10.98
CA GLY A 221 26.35 -12.39 11.26
C GLY A 221 25.66 -13.68 10.82
N GLU A 222 24.53 -13.58 10.14
CA GLU A 222 23.94 -14.61 9.30
C GLU A 222 24.33 -14.31 7.83
N GLU A 223 24.30 -15.33 6.96
CA GLU A 223 24.69 -15.21 5.55
C GLU A 223 23.50 -15.42 4.59
N CYS A 224 22.43 -16.03 5.10
CA CYS A 224 21.16 -16.29 4.44
C CYS A 224 20.12 -16.67 5.52
N ASP A 225 18.83 -16.42 5.27
CA ASP A 225 17.72 -16.92 6.07
C ASP A 225 16.59 -17.30 5.11
N CYS A 226 16.18 -18.56 5.13
CA CYS A 226 15.15 -19.14 4.26
C CYS A 226 13.89 -19.56 5.03
N GLY A 227 13.71 -19.06 6.25
CA GLY A 227 12.61 -19.42 7.14
C GLY A 227 12.85 -20.69 7.94
N LEU A 228 11.77 -21.26 8.48
CA LEU A 228 11.83 -22.39 9.39
C LEU A 228 12.38 -23.66 8.71
N LEU A 229 13.00 -24.55 9.50
CA LEU A 229 13.62 -25.78 9.01
C LEU A 229 12.65 -26.73 8.27
N GLU A 230 11.34 -26.61 8.52
CA GLU A 230 10.28 -27.39 7.86
C GLU A 230 9.68 -26.68 6.63
N GLU A 231 10.04 -25.41 6.38
CA GLU A 231 9.50 -24.54 5.33
C GLU A 231 10.57 -24.10 4.30
N CYS A 232 11.86 -24.13 4.66
CA CYS A 232 12.96 -23.75 3.78
C CYS A 232 13.19 -24.76 2.65
N GLU A 233 12.81 -24.38 1.43
CA GLU A 233 13.12 -25.10 0.18
C GLU A 233 14.46 -24.66 -0.47
N ASP A 234 15.20 -23.74 0.16
CA ASP A 234 16.39 -23.10 -0.41
C ASP A 234 17.62 -24.06 -0.46
N PRO A 235 18.15 -24.41 -1.65
CA PRO A 235 19.28 -25.33 -1.77
C PRO A 235 20.64 -24.67 -1.49
N CYS A 236 20.67 -23.34 -1.33
CA CYS A 236 21.86 -22.52 -1.12
C CYS A 236 22.06 -22.14 0.36
N CYS A 237 21.02 -22.26 1.20
CA CYS A 237 21.03 -21.89 2.61
C CYS A 237 20.85 -23.09 3.55
N ASN A 238 21.59 -23.13 4.66
CA ASN A 238 21.35 -24.08 5.74
C ASN A 238 20.47 -23.44 6.83
N ALA A 239 19.15 -23.67 6.74
CA ALA A 239 18.11 -23.18 7.68
C ALA A 239 18.41 -23.40 9.17
N SER A 240 19.17 -24.45 9.53
CA SER A 240 19.51 -24.73 10.94
C SER A 240 20.68 -23.88 11.47
N THR A 241 21.31 -23.07 10.63
CA THR A 241 22.51 -22.28 10.95
C THR A 241 22.57 -20.88 10.34
N CYS A 242 21.65 -20.57 9.40
CA CYS A 242 21.61 -19.33 8.62
C CYS A 242 22.95 -18.96 7.97
N ARG A 243 23.52 -19.96 7.30
CA ARG A 243 24.79 -19.91 6.57
C ARG A 243 24.67 -20.51 5.19
N LEU A 244 25.45 -19.98 4.26
CA LEU A 244 25.50 -20.46 2.89
C LEU A 244 26.15 -21.85 2.82
N VAL A 245 25.63 -22.70 1.94
CA VAL A 245 26.23 -24.02 1.67
C VAL A 245 27.59 -23.85 0.98
N PRO A 246 28.55 -24.78 1.15
CA PRO A 246 29.89 -24.64 0.59
C PRO A 246 29.87 -24.45 -0.94
N GLY A 247 30.30 -23.27 -1.40
CA GLY A 247 30.36 -22.89 -2.81
C GLY A 247 29.20 -22.00 -3.29
N ALA A 248 28.17 -21.77 -2.47
CA ALA A 248 27.18 -20.73 -2.72
C ALA A 248 27.76 -19.33 -2.47
N GLN A 249 27.28 -18.35 -3.23
CA GLN A 249 27.57 -16.92 -3.09
C GLN A 249 26.35 -16.15 -2.56
N CYS A 250 25.18 -16.77 -2.58
CA CYS A 250 23.90 -16.15 -2.27
C CYS A 250 22.82 -17.19 -1.96
N SER A 251 21.83 -16.73 -1.20
CA SER A 251 20.54 -17.36 -0.97
C SER A 251 19.66 -17.25 -2.23
N SER A 252 18.80 -18.24 -2.49
CA SER A 252 18.00 -18.33 -3.73
C SER A 252 16.75 -17.45 -3.75
N ASP A 253 16.32 -16.93 -2.59
CA ASP A 253 15.30 -15.88 -2.48
C ASP A 253 15.74 -14.57 -3.18
N GLY A 254 17.05 -14.31 -3.21
CA GLY A 254 17.64 -13.14 -3.82
C GLY A 254 17.36 -13.10 -5.33
N ILE A 255 16.61 -12.10 -5.78
CA ILE A 255 16.28 -11.88 -7.21
C ILE A 255 17.52 -11.61 -8.11
N CYS A 256 18.68 -11.30 -7.51
CA CYS A 256 19.99 -11.24 -8.17
C CYS A 256 20.88 -12.45 -7.86
N CYS A 257 20.33 -13.54 -7.33
CA CYS A 257 20.93 -14.87 -7.27
C CYS A 257 20.36 -15.76 -8.40
N GLN A 258 21.13 -16.74 -8.85
CA GLN A 258 20.71 -17.83 -9.72
C GLN A 258 21.66 -19.01 -9.51
N ASP A 259 21.14 -20.22 -9.31
CA ASP A 259 21.94 -21.44 -9.11
C ASP A 259 23.04 -21.27 -8.02
N CYS A 260 22.65 -20.63 -6.90
CA CYS A 260 23.48 -20.22 -5.78
C CYS A 260 24.64 -19.27 -6.10
N LYS A 261 24.60 -18.56 -7.24
CA LYS A 261 25.61 -17.60 -7.70
C LYS A 261 25.00 -16.24 -8.01
N LEU A 262 25.79 -15.18 -7.89
CA LEU A 262 25.34 -13.84 -8.24
C LEU A 262 25.10 -13.73 -9.75
N ARG A 263 23.92 -13.24 -10.14
CA ARG A 263 23.58 -12.90 -11.53
C ARG A 263 24.51 -11.79 -12.03
N GLU A 264 24.96 -11.91 -13.28
CA GLU A 264 25.94 -10.97 -13.85
C GLU A 264 25.47 -9.52 -13.75
N ALA A 265 26.42 -8.60 -13.54
CA ALA A 265 26.14 -7.17 -13.54
C ALA A 265 25.39 -6.78 -14.83
N GLY A 266 24.33 -5.97 -14.73
CA GLY A 266 23.50 -5.63 -15.89
C GLY A 266 22.40 -6.64 -16.24
N SER A 267 22.27 -7.74 -15.48
CA SER A 267 21.06 -8.56 -15.49
C SER A 267 19.89 -7.77 -14.89
N ARG A 268 18.81 -7.49 -15.65
CA ARG A 268 17.64 -6.81 -15.08
C ARG A 268 17.03 -7.62 -13.93
N CYS A 269 16.68 -6.95 -12.84
CA CYS A 269 16.03 -7.54 -11.68
C CYS A 269 14.66 -6.91 -11.35
N ARG A 270 14.38 -5.69 -11.82
CA ARG A 270 13.02 -5.14 -11.82
C ARG A 270 12.69 -4.50 -13.17
N ASP A 271 11.50 -4.80 -13.68
CA ASP A 271 10.90 -4.09 -14.82
C ASP A 271 10.07 -2.89 -14.31
N PRO A 272 10.04 -1.77 -15.05
CA PRO A 272 9.28 -0.59 -14.65
C PRO A 272 7.77 -0.86 -14.73
N LEU A 273 7.03 -0.35 -13.74
CA LEU A 273 5.57 -0.50 -13.62
C LEU A 273 4.78 0.47 -14.51
N GLY A 274 5.43 1.53 -15.01
CA GLY A 274 4.84 2.53 -15.89
C GLY A 274 5.87 3.48 -16.49
N GLU A 275 5.43 4.47 -17.29
CA GLU A 275 6.31 5.42 -17.98
C GLU A 275 7.13 6.33 -17.05
N CYS A 276 6.67 6.52 -15.81
CA CYS A 276 7.33 7.32 -14.78
C CYS A 276 8.34 6.54 -13.93
N ASP A 277 8.56 5.26 -14.22
CA ASP A 277 9.34 4.32 -13.42
C ASP A 277 10.59 3.85 -14.19
N LEU A 278 11.68 3.48 -13.49
CA LEU A 278 12.96 3.09 -14.12
C LEU A 278 13.26 1.60 -13.88
N PRO A 279 14.02 0.93 -14.78
CA PRO A 279 14.46 -0.44 -14.55
C PRO A 279 15.69 -0.50 -13.61
N GLU A 280 15.68 -1.45 -12.68
CA GLU A 280 16.88 -1.83 -11.89
C GLU A 280 17.54 -3.11 -12.41
N PHE A 281 18.87 -3.12 -12.25
CA PHE A 281 19.76 -4.17 -12.72
C PHE A 281 20.67 -4.65 -11.60
N CYS A 282 20.93 -5.96 -11.56
CA CYS A 282 21.88 -6.57 -10.65
C CYS A 282 23.25 -5.90 -10.77
N THR A 283 23.91 -5.66 -9.64
CA THR A 283 25.25 -5.08 -9.60
C THR A 283 26.36 -6.08 -9.92
N GLY A 284 26.05 -7.38 -9.94
CA GLY A 284 27.04 -8.47 -9.94
C GLY A 284 27.77 -8.65 -8.59
N SER A 285 27.38 -7.90 -7.55
CA SER A 285 28.02 -7.87 -6.23
C SER A 285 27.04 -8.00 -5.06
N SER A 286 25.76 -8.27 -5.35
CA SER A 286 24.65 -8.31 -4.39
C SER A 286 23.61 -9.33 -4.87
N PRO A 287 23.05 -10.16 -3.97
CA PRO A 287 21.93 -11.05 -4.30
C PRO A 287 20.59 -10.31 -4.35
N TYR A 288 20.53 -9.09 -3.83
CA TYR A 288 19.36 -8.23 -3.86
C TYR A 288 19.45 -7.26 -5.05
N CYS A 289 18.30 -6.97 -5.65
CA CYS A 289 18.15 -5.87 -6.61
C CYS A 289 18.45 -4.52 -5.90
N PRO A 290 19.00 -3.52 -6.60
CA PRO A 290 19.08 -2.17 -6.05
C PRO A 290 17.71 -1.59 -5.64
N PRO A 291 17.67 -0.58 -4.76
CA PRO A 291 16.41 0.06 -4.38
C PRO A 291 15.67 0.66 -5.58
N ASN A 292 14.34 0.53 -5.58
CA ASN A 292 13.44 1.14 -6.55
C ASN A 292 13.73 2.64 -6.73
N VAL A 293 14.15 3.04 -7.94
CA VAL A 293 14.19 4.43 -8.36
C VAL A 293 13.29 4.65 -9.56
N PHE A 294 12.74 5.86 -9.64
CA PHE A 294 11.77 6.26 -10.65
C PHE A 294 12.14 7.63 -11.21
N LEU A 295 11.46 8.12 -12.25
CA LEU A 295 11.75 9.45 -12.82
C LEU A 295 11.50 10.57 -11.81
N GLN A 296 12.37 11.58 -11.79
CA GLN A 296 12.24 12.74 -10.91
C GLN A 296 10.84 13.37 -11.03
N ASN A 297 10.21 13.68 -9.90
CA ASN A 297 8.91 14.35 -9.86
C ASN A 297 8.90 15.58 -10.77
N GLY A 298 7.80 15.86 -11.48
CA GLY A 298 7.71 16.94 -12.47
C GLY A 298 8.20 16.58 -13.88
N GLN A 299 8.83 15.42 -14.09
CA GLN A 299 9.08 14.86 -15.42
C GLN A 299 7.74 14.62 -16.14
N ARG A 300 7.68 14.81 -17.47
CA ARG A 300 6.42 14.76 -18.25
C ARG A 300 6.01 13.34 -18.62
N CYS A 301 4.70 13.10 -18.69
CA CYS A 301 4.06 11.81 -18.94
C CYS A 301 2.65 11.96 -19.56
N GLU A 302 1.98 10.85 -19.93
CA GLU A 302 0.69 10.80 -20.66
C GLU A 302 0.69 11.71 -21.91
N ASP A 303 1.67 11.54 -22.81
CA ASP A 303 1.87 12.37 -24.02
C ASP A 303 1.91 13.88 -23.72
N GLU A 304 2.67 14.28 -22.69
CA GLU A 304 2.80 15.65 -22.14
C GLU A 304 1.53 16.19 -21.44
N ALA A 305 0.48 15.37 -21.26
CA ALA A 305 -0.76 15.78 -20.60
C ALA A 305 -0.67 15.82 -19.07
N SER A 306 0.31 15.14 -18.46
CA SER A 306 0.54 15.17 -17.00
C SER A 306 2.01 15.09 -16.61
N TYR A 307 2.28 15.02 -15.31
CA TYR A 307 3.63 14.96 -14.75
C TYR A 307 3.78 13.83 -13.74
N CYS A 308 4.93 13.14 -13.79
CA CYS A 308 5.34 12.11 -12.87
C CYS A 308 5.41 12.65 -11.44
N TYR A 309 4.90 11.88 -10.49
CA TYR A 309 5.09 12.13 -9.07
C TYR A 309 5.17 10.80 -8.31
N GLU A 310 6.24 10.59 -7.56
CA GLU A 310 6.51 9.36 -6.78
C GLU A 310 6.43 8.07 -7.64
N GLY A 311 6.86 8.20 -8.90
CA GLY A 311 6.93 7.11 -9.90
C GLY A 311 5.63 6.87 -10.67
N VAL A 312 4.60 7.68 -10.46
CA VAL A 312 3.27 7.51 -11.06
C VAL A 312 2.97 8.64 -12.04
N CYS A 313 2.40 8.33 -13.21
CA CYS A 313 1.70 9.31 -14.02
C CYS A 313 0.24 9.40 -13.57
N ALA A 314 -0.06 10.35 -12.68
CA ALA A 314 -1.43 10.56 -12.20
C ALA A 314 -2.17 11.53 -13.13
N SER A 315 -3.44 11.23 -13.44
CA SER A 315 -4.35 12.18 -14.08
C SER A 315 -5.75 12.10 -13.49
N MET A 316 -6.52 13.18 -13.57
CA MET A 316 -7.87 13.24 -12.97
C MET A 316 -8.79 12.14 -13.51
N LYS A 317 -8.59 11.72 -14.77
CA LYS A 317 -9.32 10.62 -15.40
C LYS A 317 -8.99 9.27 -14.74
N SER A 318 -7.71 8.90 -14.62
CA SER A 318 -7.32 7.63 -13.99
C SER A 318 -7.71 7.58 -12.51
N GLN A 319 -7.57 8.69 -11.78
CA GLN A 319 -8.04 8.80 -10.40
C GLN A 319 -9.57 8.67 -10.28
N CYS A 320 -10.35 9.29 -11.18
CA CYS A 320 -11.81 9.08 -11.22
C CYS A 320 -12.18 7.63 -11.56
N GLN A 321 -11.43 6.94 -12.42
CA GLN A 321 -11.64 5.53 -12.74
C GLN A 321 -11.29 4.60 -11.57
N LEU A 322 -10.26 4.91 -10.77
CA LEU A 322 -9.95 4.22 -9.52
C LEU A 322 -11.07 4.40 -8.47
N LEU A 323 -11.56 5.63 -8.31
CA LEU A 323 -12.61 5.95 -7.35
C LEU A 323 -13.97 5.34 -7.72
N TRP A 324 -14.40 5.44 -8.99
CA TRP A 324 -15.79 5.14 -9.41
C TRP A 324 -15.93 3.99 -10.42
N GLY A 325 -14.82 3.36 -10.82
CA GLY A 325 -14.78 2.31 -11.85
C GLY A 325 -14.58 2.84 -13.28
N PRO A 326 -14.32 1.94 -14.25
CA PRO A 326 -13.74 2.29 -15.55
C PRO A 326 -14.59 3.23 -16.43
N ASN A 327 -15.90 3.30 -16.19
CA ASN A 327 -16.82 4.18 -16.94
C ASN A 327 -16.87 5.62 -16.35
N ALA A 328 -15.89 6.02 -15.56
CA ALA A 328 -15.77 7.36 -15.00
C ALA A 328 -14.70 8.20 -15.71
N THR A 329 -14.80 9.52 -15.60
CA THR A 329 -13.80 10.48 -16.09
C THR A 329 -13.79 11.74 -15.22
N SER A 330 -12.83 12.62 -15.43
CA SER A 330 -12.79 13.94 -14.78
C SER A 330 -14.01 14.78 -15.18
N ALA A 331 -14.62 15.48 -14.22
CA ALA A 331 -15.72 16.39 -14.49
C ALA A 331 -15.22 17.70 -15.17
N PRO A 332 -16.09 18.44 -15.89
CA PRO A 332 -15.73 19.71 -16.47
C PRO A 332 -15.22 20.74 -15.42
N PRO A 333 -14.27 21.64 -15.76
CA PRO A 333 -13.66 22.58 -14.80
C PRO A 333 -14.66 23.46 -14.01
N VAL A 334 -15.87 23.68 -14.53
CA VAL A 334 -16.93 24.37 -13.79
C VAL A 334 -17.30 23.65 -12.49
N CYS A 335 -17.32 22.31 -12.47
CA CYS A 335 -17.56 21.51 -11.26
C CYS A 335 -16.51 21.81 -10.18
N PHE A 336 -15.22 21.75 -10.53
CA PHE A 336 -14.11 22.11 -9.65
C PHE A 336 -14.29 23.54 -9.13
N SER A 337 -14.57 24.50 -10.02
CA SER A 337 -14.75 25.92 -9.64
C SER A 337 -15.95 26.17 -8.71
N SER A 338 -17.05 25.42 -8.86
CA SER A 338 -18.28 25.60 -8.09
C SER A 338 -18.30 24.82 -6.78
N VAL A 339 -17.56 23.71 -6.69
CA VAL A 339 -17.47 22.89 -5.47
C VAL A 339 -16.30 23.33 -4.60
N ASN A 340 -15.08 23.44 -5.15
CA ASN A 340 -13.87 23.64 -4.34
C ASN A 340 -13.70 25.05 -3.77
N LYS A 341 -14.42 26.05 -4.30
CA LYS A 341 -14.52 27.39 -3.70
C LYS A 341 -15.41 27.46 -2.45
N GLN A 342 -16.20 26.42 -2.14
CA GLN A 342 -17.16 26.47 -1.04
C GLN A 342 -16.52 26.39 0.36
N GLY A 343 -15.29 25.88 0.47
CA GLY A 343 -14.58 25.76 1.75
C GLY A 343 -15.31 24.86 2.75
N ASN A 344 -15.77 23.69 2.30
CA ASN A 344 -16.47 22.71 3.13
C ASN A 344 -15.91 21.29 2.93
N LYS A 345 -16.40 20.30 3.68
CA LYS A 345 -15.86 18.93 3.67
C LYS A 345 -15.82 18.25 2.29
N TYR A 346 -16.68 18.65 1.36
CA TYR A 346 -16.73 18.07 0.01
C TYR A 346 -15.99 18.90 -1.06
N GLY A 347 -15.65 20.15 -0.75
CA GLY A 347 -15.03 21.08 -1.68
C GLY A 347 -14.14 22.10 -0.98
N ASN A 348 -12.83 21.88 -1.06
CA ASN A 348 -11.79 22.64 -0.36
C ASN A 348 -10.39 22.41 -1.00
N CYS A 349 -9.43 23.26 -0.61
CA CYS A 349 -7.99 23.09 -0.79
C CYS A 349 -7.33 22.90 0.58
N GLY A 350 -7.79 21.88 1.32
CA GLY A 350 -7.23 21.46 2.59
C GLY A 350 -7.99 21.95 3.82
N LYS A 351 -7.38 21.70 4.99
CA LYS A 351 -7.96 21.82 6.32
C LYS A 351 -6.98 22.54 7.24
N MET A 352 -7.44 23.57 7.95
CA MET A 352 -6.65 24.30 8.94
C MET A 352 -6.53 23.51 10.26
N LYS A 353 -5.54 23.85 11.10
CA LYS A 353 -5.31 23.20 12.41
C LYS A 353 -6.48 23.24 13.39
N ASN A 354 -7.46 24.12 13.17
CA ASN A 354 -8.70 24.22 13.96
C ASN A 354 -9.85 23.34 13.40
N GLY A 355 -9.59 22.54 12.35
CA GLY A 355 -10.59 21.70 11.68
C GLY A 355 -11.44 22.40 10.60
N SER A 356 -11.28 23.72 10.40
CA SER A 356 -12.01 24.43 9.33
C SER A 356 -11.40 24.17 7.95
N TYR A 357 -12.25 24.08 6.93
CA TYR A 357 -11.84 23.82 5.55
C TYR A 357 -11.44 25.11 4.83
N ILE A 358 -10.45 25.01 3.94
CA ILE A 358 -9.90 26.14 3.19
C ILE A 358 -10.61 26.22 1.83
N PRO A 359 -11.33 27.31 1.48
CA PRO A 359 -11.84 27.49 0.12
C PRO A 359 -10.68 27.70 -0.87
N CYS A 360 -10.71 27.05 -2.02
CA CYS A 360 -9.69 27.24 -3.06
C CYS A 360 -9.77 28.64 -3.69
N GLY A 361 -8.60 29.23 -3.97
CA GLY A 361 -8.51 30.36 -4.90
C GLY A 361 -8.69 29.92 -6.36
N ASP A 362 -8.97 30.86 -7.27
CA ASP A 362 -9.27 30.59 -8.69
C ASP A 362 -8.23 29.71 -9.40
N ALA A 363 -6.94 29.90 -9.13
CA ALA A 363 -5.86 29.08 -9.70
C ALA A 363 -5.82 27.65 -9.14
N ASP A 364 -6.24 27.45 -7.89
CA ASP A 364 -6.07 26.20 -7.15
C ASP A 364 -7.31 25.28 -7.20
N VAL A 365 -8.44 25.73 -7.76
CA VAL A 365 -9.70 24.96 -7.77
C VAL A 365 -9.56 23.56 -8.37
N GLN A 366 -8.62 23.36 -9.31
CA GLN A 366 -8.32 22.09 -9.96
C GLN A 366 -7.43 21.15 -9.11
N CYS A 367 -6.86 21.62 -8.00
CA CYS A 367 -6.00 20.83 -7.10
C CYS A 367 -6.61 20.57 -5.72
N GLY A 368 -7.86 20.99 -5.49
CA GLY A 368 -8.62 20.66 -4.30
C GLY A 368 -9.23 19.25 -4.34
N ARG A 369 -10.50 19.12 -3.96
CA ARG A 369 -11.24 17.85 -4.04
C ARG A 369 -11.54 17.47 -5.49
N ILE A 370 -11.27 16.22 -5.85
CA ILE A 370 -11.51 15.72 -7.21
C ILE A 370 -13.01 15.68 -7.51
N GLN A 371 -13.38 16.14 -8.70
CA GLN A 371 -14.74 16.07 -9.23
C GLN A 371 -14.75 15.15 -10.45
N CYS A 372 -15.66 14.18 -10.45
CA CYS A 372 -15.78 13.15 -11.47
C CYS A 372 -17.16 13.17 -12.12
N GLU A 373 -17.28 12.56 -13.30
CA GLU A 373 -18.55 12.22 -13.93
C GLU A 373 -18.55 10.75 -14.39
N GLY A 374 -19.75 10.20 -14.65
CA GLY A 374 -19.92 8.78 -14.98
C GLY A 374 -19.70 7.84 -13.78
N GLY A 375 -19.19 6.64 -14.06
CA GLY A 375 -18.87 5.61 -13.08
C GLY A 375 -20.06 4.86 -12.46
N ARG A 376 -19.77 4.02 -11.47
CA ARG A 376 -20.77 3.28 -10.67
C ARG A 376 -21.54 4.22 -9.73
N GLN A 377 -22.62 3.74 -9.11
CA GLN A 377 -23.43 4.52 -8.17
C GLN A 377 -22.85 4.60 -6.74
N ARG A 378 -21.73 3.94 -6.48
CA ARG A 378 -20.92 4.04 -5.26
C ARG A 378 -19.43 3.96 -5.63
N PRO A 379 -18.52 4.54 -4.83
CA PRO A 379 -17.09 4.33 -4.98
C PRO A 379 -16.71 2.86 -4.87
N LEU A 380 -15.55 2.50 -5.44
CA LEU A 380 -14.92 1.19 -5.23
C LEU A 380 -14.20 1.13 -3.87
N LEU A 381 -13.61 2.24 -3.44
CA LEU A 381 -12.88 2.36 -2.19
C LEU A 381 -13.86 2.73 -1.04
N GLY A 382 -13.76 2.04 0.10
CA GLY A 382 -14.42 2.42 1.36
C GLY A 382 -15.94 2.15 1.45
N SER A 383 -16.33 1.22 2.34
CA SER A 383 -17.71 0.75 2.52
C SER A 383 -18.69 1.79 3.11
N ASN A 384 -18.21 2.72 3.94
CA ASN A 384 -18.97 3.84 4.51
C ASN A 384 -18.55 5.21 3.93
N THR A 385 -18.43 5.33 2.61
CA THR A 385 -18.14 6.61 1.93
C THR A 385 -19.35 7.53 1.89
N GLU A 386 -19.16 8.83 2.17
CA GLU A 386 -20.17 9.85 1.90
C GLU A 386 -20.08 10.27 0.43
N ILE A 387 -21.14 10.05 -0.34
CA ILE A 387 -21.23 10.41 -1.75
C ILE A 387 -21.86 11.81 -1.86
N LEU A 388 -21.14 12.76 -2.45
CA LEU A 388 -21.71 14.01 -2.90
C LEU A 388 -22.06 13.91 -4.39
N THR A 389 -23.26 14.34 -4.74
CA THR A 389 -23.63 14.65 -6.13
C THR A 389 -24.15 16.09 -6.14
N THR A 390 -23.49 16.98 -6.88
CA THR A 390 -23.85 18.39 -7.02
C THR A 390 -24.25 18.68 -8.45
N THR A 391 -25.47 19.16 -8.65
CA THR A 391 -25.92 19.65 -9.95
C THR A 391 -25.48 21.10 -10.14
N VAL A 392 -24.70 21.38 -11.18
CA VAL A 392 -24.19 22.72 -11.52
C VAL A 392 -24.75 23.15 -12.87
N ARG A 393 -25.32 24.36 -12.94
CA ARG A 393 -25.86 24.92 -14.18
C ARG A 393 -24.75 25.52 -15.03
N PHE A 394 -24.64 25.05 -16.27
CA PHE A 394 -23.69 25.57 -17.25
C PHE A 394 -24.29 25.50 -18.66
N ASN A 395 -24.27 26.62 -19.40
CA ASN A 395 -24.78 26.73 -20.77
C ASN A 395 -26.19 26.10 -20.98
N HIS A 396 -27.13 26.41 -20.09
CA HIS A 396 -28.51 25.88 -20.04
C HIS A 396 -28.66 24.37 -19.79
N SER A 397 -27.56 23.66 -19.52
CA SER A 397 -27.55 22.25 -19.09
C SER A 397 -27.28 22.12 -17.59
N ASP A 398 -27.90 21.11 -16.96
CA ASP A 398 -27.65 20.71 -15.58
C ASP A 398 -26.54 19.62 -15.57
N LEU A 399 -25.29 20.00 -15.24
CA LEU A 399 -24.15 19.09 -15.14
C LEU A 399 -24.10 18.40 -13.77
N VAL A 400 -23.73 17.12 -13.73
CA VAL A 400 -23.76 16.29 -12.51
C VAL A 400 -22.35 16.00 -12.01
N CYS A 401 -21.84 16.87 -11.14
CA CYS A 401 -20.53 16.74 -10.50
C CYS A 401 -20.57 15.71 -9.38
N ARG A 402 -19.71 14.68 -9.42
CA ARG A 402 -19.62 13.64 -8.37
C ARG A 402 -18.34 13.80 -7.56
N GLY A 403 -18.48 13.79 -6.24
CA GLY A 403 -17.38 13.78 -5.29
C GLY A 403 -17.65 12.77 -4.17
N THR A 404 -16.62 12.45 -3.39
CA THR A 404 -16.78 11.59 -2.21
C THR A 404 -15.95 12.10 -1.04
N PHE A 405 -16.40 11.80 0.17
CA PHE A 405 -15.71 12.10 1.41
C PHE A 405 -15.49 10.81 2.21
N PHE A 406 -14.22 10.57 2.54
CA PHE A 406 -13.78 9.44 3.35
C PHE A 406 -13.57 9.90 4.80
N HIS A 407 -14.12 9.15 5.76
CA HIS A 407 -13.92 9.41 7.20
C HIS A 407 -12.57 8.84 7.65
N LEU A 408 -11.48 9.50 7.24
CA LEU A 408 -10.10 9.11 7.55
C LEU A 408 -9.57 9.82 8.80
N GLY A 409 -8.52 9.24 9.40
CA GLY A 409 -7.67 9.97 10.34
C GLY A 409 -6.81 11.01 9.62
N ASP A 410 -6.37 12.04 10.34
CA ASP A 410 -5.54 13.12 9.77
C ASP A 410 -4.14 12.65 9.32
N ASP A 411 -3.75 11.41 9.62
CA ASP A 411 -2.49 10.76 9.22
C ASP A 411 -2.57 10.02 7.86
N VAL A 412 -3.71 10.05 7.15
CA VAL A 412 -3.93 9.30 5.90
C VAL A 412 -4.35 10.23 4.75
N SER A 413 -3.65 10.15 3.62
CA SER A 413 -3.96 10.93 2.42
C SER A 413 -5.34 10.58 1.85
N ASP A 414 -6.22 11.58 1.74
CA ASP A 414 -7.60 11.41 1.26
C ASP A 414 -7.63 11.24 -0.27
N PRO A 415 -8.00 10.06 -0.81
CA PRO A 415 -7.96 9.79 -2.25
C PRO A 415 -9.05 10.51 -3.05
N ALA A 416 -9.93 11.29 -2.40
CA ALA A 416 -10.80 12.27 -3.06
C ALA A 416 -10.18 13.69 -3.13
N THR A 417 -8.90 13.83 -2.85
CA THR A 417 -8.08 15.02 -3.17
C THR A 417 -7.35 14.75 -4.49
N VAL A 418 -7.25 15.73 -5.40
CA VAL A 418 -6.54 15.53 -6.68
C VAL A 418 -5.08 15.14 -6.43
N SER A 419 -4.65 14.01 -7.01
CA SER A 419 -3.32 13.44 -6.82
C SER A 419 -2.20 14.42 -7.18
N GLN A 420 -1.09 14.34 -6.46
CA GLN A 420 0.09 15.17 -6.74
C GLN A 420 0.70 14.79 -8.10
N GLY A 421 1.35 15.75 -8.77
CA GLY A 421 1.83 15.60 -10.14
C GLY A 421 0.77 15.88 -11.22
N THR A 422 -0.51 15.60 -10.94
CA THR A 422 -1.63 15.84 -11.89
C THR A 422 -1.59 17.24 -12.50
N ALA A 423 -1.63 17.34 -13.83
CA ALA A 423 -1.69 18.65 -14.49
C ALA A 423 -2.96 19.43 -14.12
N CYS A 424 -2.79 20.73 -13.85
CA CYS A 424 -3.86 21.66 -13.51
C CYS A 424 -3.90 22.91 -14.41
N SER A 425 -2.81 23.18 -15.12
CA SER A 425 -2.72 24.20 -16.17
C SER A 425 -1.51 23.92 -17.05
N GLN A 426 -1.33 24.70 -18.12
CA GLN A 426 -0.14 24.58 -18.97
C GLN A 426 1.12 24.87 -18.13
N ASN A 427 2.09 23.95 -18.17
CA ASN A 427 3.31 23.95 -17.34
C ASN A 427 3.04 23.97 -15.81
N LYS A 428 1.88 23.49 -15.34
CA LYS A 428 1.55 23.43 -13.90
C LYS A 428 0.98 22.10 -13.44
N ALA A 429 1.42 21.69 -12.25
CA ALA A 429 1.02 20.47 -11.58
C ALA A 429 0.39 20.76 -10.20
N CYS A 430 -0.44 19.84 -9.73
CA CYS A 430 -0.93 19.84 -8.36
C CYS A 430 0.16 19.40 -7.38
N LEU A 431 0.43 20.26 -6.39
CA LEU A 431 1.40 20.00 -5.31
C LEU A 431 0.86 20.65 -4.04
N ASN A 432 0.67 19.86 -2.97
CA ASN A 432 0.08 20.29 -1.69
C ASN A 432 -1.24 21.09 -1.86
N GLN A 433 -2.15 20.57 -2.68
CA GLN A 433 -3.46 21.17 -3.02
C GLN A 433 -3.39 22.59 -3.63
N LYS A 434 -2.31 22.89 -4.35
CA LYS A 434 -2.12 24.12 -5.12
C LYS A 434 -1.67 23.84 -6.54
N CYS A 435 -2.04 24.70 -7.48
CA CYS A 435 -1.64 24.62 -8.89
C CYS A 435 -0.32 25.39 -9.10
N GLN A 436 0.80 24.69 -8.93
CA GLN A 436 2.14 25.28 -8.90
C GLN A 436 2.88 25.06 -10.23
N ASP A 437 3.82 25.94 -10.54
CA ASP A 437 4.68 25.80 -11.73
C ASP A 437 5.58 24.57 -11.59
N VAL A 438 5.78 23.79 -12.65
CA VAL A 438 6.61 22.58 -12.59
C VAL A 438 8.10 22.87 -12.37
N SER A 439 8.54 24.12 -12.50
CA SER A 439 9.90 24.53 -12.12
C SER A 439 10.23 24.26 -10.63
N VAL A 440 9.22 24.14 -9.74
CA VAL A 440 9.43 23.82 -8.32
C VAL A 440 10.07 22.45 -8.08
N PHE A 441 10.05 21.56 -9.07
CA PHE A 441 10.62 20.22 -8.95
C PHE A 441 12.10 20.12 -9.38
N GLY A 442 12.66 21.15 -10.05
CA GLY A 442 14.08 21.20 -10.41
C GLY A 442 14.55 20.18 -11.45
N VAL A 443 13.68 19.79 -12.40
CA VAL A 443 13.95 18.70 -13.35
C VAL A 443 15.01 19.10 -14.39
N GLU A 444 14.90 20.29 -14.99
CA GLU A 444 15.83 20.73 -16.03
C GLU A 444 17.22 21.06 -15.45
N GLU A 445 17.28 21.60 -14.23
CA GLU A 445 18.51 21.82 -13.47
C GLU A 445 19.22 20.50 -13.13
N CYS A 446 18.47 19.41 -12.98
CA CYS A 446 19.04 18.08 -12.82
C CYS A 446 19.47 17.48 -14.17
N ARG A 447 18.58 17.50 -15.17
CA ARG A 447 18.80 17.00 -16.53
C ARG A 447 20.03 17.61 -17.20
N ALA A 448 20.31 18.89 -16.95
CA ALA A 448 21.51 19.59 -17.43
C ALA A 448 22.83 18.94 -16.94
N LYS A 449 22.83 18.26 -15.80
CA LYS A 449 23.98 17.50 -15.27
C LYS A 449 24.24 16.21 -16.04
N CYS A 450 23.20 15.65 -16.67
CA CYS A 450 23.24 14.35 -17.35
C CYS A 450 23.74 14.41 -18.80
N ASN A 451 24.40 15.50 -19.20
CA ASN A 451 25.05 15.73 -20.50
C ASN A 451 24.16 15.44 -21.75
N GLY A 452 22.83 15.41 -21.62
CA GLY A 452 21.91 15.01 -22.69
C GLY A 452 21.91 13.49 -22.99
N HIS A 453 22.50 12.68 -22.12
CA HIS A 453 22.70 11.24 -22.29
C HIS A 453 22.06 10.39 -21.17
N GLY A 454 21.19 11.01 -20.35
CA GLY A 454 20.41 10.35 -19.32
C GLY A 454 19.22 11.20 -18.86
N VAL A 455 18.43 10.64 -17.96
CA VAL A 455 17.30 11.27 -17.25
C VAL A 455 17.61 11.34 -15.76
N CYS A 456 17.00 12.26 -15.01
CA CYS A 456 17.16 12.27 -13.55
C CYS A 456 16.15 11.36 -12.86
N ASN A 457 16.63 10.65 -11.83
CA ASN A 457 15.81 9.79 -10.99
C ASN A 457 15.35 10.50 -9.70
N SER A 458 14.57 9.78 -8.89
CA SER A 458 14.05 10.17 -7.59
C SER A 458 15.12 10.67 -6.59
N ASN A 459 16.36 10.17 -6.71
CA ASN A 459 17.50 10.58 -5.88
C ASN A 459 18.27 11.79 -6.45
N GLN A 460 17.79 12.41 -7.54
CA GLN A 460 18.44 13.51 -8.27
C GLN A 460 19.80 13.15 -8.90
N ASN A 461 20.01 11.85 -9.15
CA ASN A 461 21.15 11.30 -9.89
C ASN A 461 20.74 11.01 -11.34
N CYS A 462 21.72 10.94 -12.24
CA CYS A 462 21.47 10.62 -13.64
C CYS A 462 21.40 9.11 -13.88
N HIS A 463 20.25 8.64 -14.37
CA HIS A 463 20.10 7.31 -14.98
C HIS A 463 20.48 7.42 -16.46
N CYS A 464 21.65 6.89 -16.82
CA CYS A 464 22.26 7.06 -18.13
C CYS A 464 21.74 6.06 -19.16
N GLY A 465 21.63 6.51 -20.41
CA GLY A 465 21.35 5.63 -21.55
C GLY A 465 22.48 4.63 -21.80
N GLY A 466 22.14 3.50 -22.43
CA GLY A 466 23.11 2.48 -22.82
C GLY A 466 24.26 3.07 -23.66
N GLY A 467 25.50 2.81 -23.25
CA GLY A 467 26.70 3.40 -23.86
C GLY A 467 27.33 4.53 -23.06
N TRP A 468 26.69 5.04 -22.00
CA TRP A 468 27.19 6.13 -21.15
C TRP A 468 27.38 5.69 -19.68
N ALA A 469 28.22 6.41 -18.92
CA ALA A 469 28.55 6.08 -17.53
C ALA A 469 27.93 7.07 -16.54
N PRO A 470 27.25 6.62 -15.47
CA PRO A 470 26.97 7.48 -14.32
C PRO A 470 28.29 7.94 -13.66
N PRO A 471 28.31 9.07 -12.91
CA PRO A 471 27.15 9.80 -12.39
C PRO A 471 26.60 10.93 -13.28
N ASP A 472 27.31 11.35 -14.34
CA ASP A 472 26.96 12.52 -15.16
C ASP A 472 26.62 12.18 -16.63
N CYS A 473 26.71 10.90 -17.01
CA CYS A 473 26.52 10.41 -18.39
C CYS A 473 27.48 11.03 -19.41
N ARG A 474 28.64 11.56 -18.99
CA ARG A 474 29.61 12.23 -19.87
C ARG A 474 30.64 11.30 -20.50
N ALA A 475 31.00 10.22 -19.80
CA ALA A 475 31.94 9.21 -20.27
C ALA A 475 31.20 8.01 -20.87
N SER A 476 31.85 7.25 -21.75
CA SER A 476 31.28 6.00 -22.25
C SER A 476 31.21 4.93 -21.16
N GLY A 477 30.12 4.14 -21.14
CA GLY A 477 29.84 3.17 -20.07
C GLY A 477 28.70 2.21 -20.37
N LEU A 478 28.20 1.54 -19.34
CA LEU A 478 27.19 0.48 -19.42
C LEU A 478 25.74 0.96 -19.26
N GLY A 479 25.49 2.27 -19.17
CA GLY A 479 24.20 2.86 -18.83
C GLY A 479 23.82 2.66 -17.35
N GLY A 480 22.60 3.06 -16.98
CA GLY A 480 22.06 2.98 -15.63
C GLY A 480 22.47 4.13 -14.71
N SER A 481 22.07 4.08 -13.44
CA SER A 481 22.42 5.05 -12.39
C SER A 481 23.40 4.47 -11.37
N VAL A 482 23.99 5.33 -10.55
CA VAL A 482 24.64 4.94 -9.28
C VAL A 482 23.67 4.20 -8.34
N ASP A 483 22.36 4.47 -8.47
CA ASP A 483 21.32 3.87 -7.62
C ASP A 483 20.73 2.56 -8.18
N SER A 484 20.80 2.32 -9.50
CA SER A 484 19.99 1.29 -10.19
C SER A 484 20.81 0.14 -10.80
N GLY A 485 22.12 0.14 -10.60
CA GLY A 485 23.05 -0.76 -11.30
C GLY A 485 23.27 -0.39 -12.78
N PRO A 486 24.23 -1.03 -13.46
CA PRO A 486 24.53 -0.78 -14.87
C PRO A 486 23.42 -1.34 -15.78
N ALA A 487 23.04 -0.64 -16.85
CA ALA A 487 21.91 -1.06 -17.70
C ALA A 487 22.25 -2.12 -18.77
N ILE A 488 23.54 -2.43 -18.96
CA ILE A 488 24.04 -3.40 -19.95
C ILE A 488 25.10 -4.28 -19.27
N PRO A 489 25.11 -5.61 -19.49
CA PRO A 489 26.19 -6.45 -19.00
C PRO A 489 27.57 -6.08 -19.53
N PRO A 490 28.63 -6.17 -18.71
CA PRO A 490 30.00 -6.04 -19.21
C PRO A 490 30.23 -7.15 -20.25
N ARG A 491 30.77 -6.79 -21.42
CA ARG A 491 31.13 -7.80 -22.43
C ARG A 491 32.16 -8.76 -21.83
N SER A 492 31.86 -10.05 -21.91
CA SER A 492 32.82 -11.11 -21.63
C SER A 492 34.07 -10.94 -22.51
N LYS A 493 35.23 -11.25 -21.94
CA LYS A 493 36.56 -11.21 -22.57
C LYS A 493 37.02 -12.61 -22.92
#